data_AF-T0Z7Q8-F1
#
_entry.id   AF-T0Z7Q8-F1
#
_cell.length_a   1.000
_cell.length_b   1.000
_cell.length_c   1.000
_cell.angle_alpha   90.00
_cell.angle_beta   90.00
_cell.angle_gamma   90.00
#
_symmetry.space_group_name_H-M   'P 1'
#
loop_
_entity.id
_entity.type
_entity.pdbx_description
1 polymer ?
#
loop_
_entity_poly.entity_id
_entity_poly.type
_entity_poly.pdbx_seq_one_letter_code
_entity_poly.pdbx_strand_id
1 'polypeptide(L)'
;MTKLEQIQTSFNAGRSDGKKVSLADLIVLGGNAAIERAAAATGHKVNVPFSPGRTDATQDQTDVESFGYLEPAADGFRNYLKARFTVPAEELLIDKAQLLNLTPPEMTVLIGGLRVLDV
;
A
#
# COMPACT_ATOMS: atom_id res chain seq x y z
N MET A 1 -14.72 12.27 -5.90
CA MET A 1 -13.66 12.73 -4.98
C MET A 1 -13.54 11.74 -3.84
N THR A 2 -12.40 11.09 -3.71
CA THR A 2 -12.16 10.09 -2.66
C THR A 2 -12.05 10.76 -1.28
N LYS A 3 -12.17 9.99 -0.19
CA LYS A 3 -12.03 10.55 1.18
C LYS A 3 -10.64 11.15 1.43
N LEU A 4 -9.59 10.55 0.86
CA LEU A 4 -8.22 11.06 1.00
C LEU A 4 -8.02 12.38 0.26
N GLU A 5 -8.58 12.57 -0.93
CA GLU A 5 -8.56 13.85 -1.66
C GLU A 5 -9.26 14.99 -0.89
N GLN A 6 -10.37 14.67 -0.20
CA GLN A 6 -11.07 15.64 0.65
C GLN A 6 -10.19 16.08 1.84
N ILE A 7 -9.50 15.12 2.48
CA ILE A 7 -8.55 15.39 3.56
C ILE A 7 -7.37 16.21 3.05
N GLN A 8 -6.79 15.84 1.90
CA GLN A 8 -5.69 16.57 1.26
C GLN A 8 -6.06 18.03 1.02
N THR A 9 -7.22 18.26 0.40
CA THR A 9 -7.71 19.60 0.07
C THR A 9 -7.92 20.42 1.32
N SER A 10 -8.59 19.84 2.33
CA SER A 10 -8.86 20.52 3.60
C SER A 10 -7.59 20.87 4.36
N PHE A 11 -6.62 19.95 4.41
CA PHE A 11 -5.33 20.18 5.04
C PHE A 11 -4.55 21.28 4.29
N ASN A 12 -4.41 21.17 2.97
CA ASN A 12 -3.63 22.12 2.18
C ASN A 12 -4.24 23.53 2.17
N ALA A 13 -5.58 23.65 2.20
CA ALA A 13 -6.27 24.94 2.26
C ALA A 13 -6.23 25.57 3.68
N GLY A 14 -6.18 24.75 4.72
CA GLY A 14 -6.14 25.19 6.11
C GLY A 14 -4.76 25.66 6.60
N ARG A 15 -3.71 25.56 5.77
CA ARG A 15 -2.34 25.94 6.14
C ARG A 15 -1.93 27.30 5.58
N SER A 16 -1.38 28.14 6.45
CA SER A 16 -0.79 29.45 6.10
C SER A 16 0.74 29.43 6.05
N ASP A 17 1.38 28.34 6.47
CA ASP A 17 2.84 28.20 6.57
C ASP A 17 3.50 27.60 5.30
N GLY A 18 2.76 27.52 4.19
CA GLY A 18 3.23 27.03 2.90
C GLY A 18 3.45 25.52 2.82
N LYS A 19 3.28 24.77 3.92
CA LYS A 19 3.38 23.31 3.90
C LYS A 19 2.18 22.70 3.19
N LYS A 20 2.43 21.66 2.40
CA LYS A 20 1.40 20.87 1.71
C LYS A 20 1.70 19.39 1.85
N VAL A 21 0.68 18.58 1.67
CA VAL A 21 0.77 17.12 1.60
C VAL A 21 0.28 16.63 0.23
N SER A 22 0.98 15.65 -0.33
CA SER A 22 0.57 14.96 -1.55
C SER A 22 -0.47 13.88 -1.25
N LEU A 23 -1.22 13.48 -2.26
CA LEU A 23 -2.15 12.36 -2.14
C LEU A 23 -1.38 11.06 -1.97
N ALA A 24 -0.23 10.91 -2.64
CA ALA A 24 0.67 9.79 -2.50
C ALA A 24 1.14 9.57 -1.04
N ASP A 25 1.52 10.64 -0.34
CA ASP A 25 1.88 10.54 1.08
C ASP A 25 0.66 10.22 1.97
N LEU A 26 -0.52 10.75 1.65
CA LEU A 26 -1.75 10.45 2.41
C LEU A 26 -2.21 9.00 2.26
N ILE A 27 -2.01 8.35 1.10
CA ILE A 27 -2.31 6.93 0.91
C ILE A 27 -1.46 6.08 1.87
N VAL A 28 -0.15 6.35 1.92
CA VAL A 28 0.77 5.63 2.82
C VAL A 28 0.48 5.94 4.28
N LEU A 29 0.29 7.21 4.63
CA LEU A 29 -0.01 7.64 6.00
C LEU A 29 -1.34 7.06 6.49
N GLY A 30 -2.34 6.96 5.62
CA GLY A 30 -3.62 6.31 5.92
C GLY A 30 -3.46 4.82 6.24
N GLY A 31 -2.61 4.12 5.48
CA GLY A 31 -2.24 2.73 5.76
C GLY A 31 -1.54 2.58 7.12
N ASN A 32 -0.54 3.42 7.40
CA ASN A 32 0.16 3.44 8.69
C ASN A 32 -0.81 3.66 9.86
N ALA A 33 -1.68 4.66 9.76
CA ALA A 33 -2.67 4.96 10.79
C ALA A 33 -3.66 3.79 11.02
N ALA A 34 -4.02 3.06 9.96
CA ALA A 34 -4.86 1.87 10.07
C ALA A 34 -4.14 0.72 10.81
N ILE A 35 -2.85 0.50 10.53
CA ILE A 35 -2.02 -0.50 11.23
C ILE A 35 -1.88 -0.15 12.72
N GLU A 36 -1.56 1.11 13.04
CA GLU A 36 -1.45 1.57 14.43
C GLU A 36 -2.77 1.41 15.18
N ARG A 37 -3.89 1.74 14.52
CA ARG A 37 -5.23 1.54 15.09
C ARG A 37 -5.53 0.07 15.35
N ALA A 38 -5.22 -0.81 14.40
CA ALA A 38 -5.45 -2.25 14.54
C ALA A 38 -4.60 -2.84 15.68
N ALA A 39 -3.32 -2.45 15.78
CA ALA A 39 -2.46 -2.84 16.89
C ALA A 39 -3.02 -2.33 18.23
N ALA A 40 -3.44 -1.06 18.31
CA ALA A 40 -4.00 -0.47 19.52
C ALA A 40 -5.28 -1.17 19.98
N ALA A 41 -6.12 -1.64 19.06
CA ALA A 41 -7.32 -2.42 19.37
C ALA A 41 -7.01 -3.75 20.09
N THR A 42 -5.77 -4.24 20.00
CA THR A 42 -5.29 -5.45 20.68
C THR A 42 -4.40 -5.14 21.89
N GLY A 43 -4.34 -3.88 22.34
CA GLY A 43 -3.53 -3.44 23.47
C GLY A 43 -2.06 -3.15 23.15
N HIS A 44 -1.66 -3.21 21.87
CA HIS A 44 -0.29 -2.93 21.44
C HIS A 44 -0.17 -1.48 20.97
N LYS A 45 0.67 -0.69 21.65
CA LYS A 45 1.02 0.66 21.20
C LYS A 45 2.25 0.59 20.29
N VAL A 46 2.05 0.76 19.00
CA VAL A 46 3.11 0.77 17.99
C VAL A 46 3.10 2.11 17.27
N ASN A 47 4.28 2.56 16.82
CA ASN A 47 4.42 3.70 15.93
C ASN A 47 5.01 3.19 14.62
N VAL A 48 4.27 3.31 13.52
CA VAL A 48 4.70 2.88 12.20
C VAL A 48 5.52 4.01 11.56
N PRO A 49 6.80 3.77 11.19
CA PRO A 49 7.63 4.81 10.60
C PRO A 49 7.01 5.43 9.35
N PHE A 50 7.06 6.76 9.25
CA PHE A 50 6.58 7.51 8.10
C PHE A 50 7.62 8.54 7.66
N SER A 51 8.01 8.46 6.38
CA SER A 51 8.90 9.42 5.74
C SER A 51 8.11 10.17 4.65
N PRO A 52 7.82 11.47 4.84
CA PRO A 52 7.12 12.27 3.83
C PRO A 52 8.06 12.61 2.67
N GLY A 53 7.47 13.07 1.56
CA GLY A 53 8.20 13.55 0.39
C GLY A 53 7.78 12.92 -0.93
N ARG A 54 6.78 12.01 -0.93
CA ARG A 54 6.21 11.52 -2.19
C ARG A 54 5.46 12.66 -2.87
N THR A 55 5.46 12.65 -4.19
CA THR A 55 4.77 13.65 -5.01
C THR A 55 3.70 12.98 -5.87
N ASP A 56 2.71 13.77 -6.28
CA ASP A 56 1.64 13.29 -7.15
C ASP A 56 2.08 13.47 -8.61
N ALA A 57 2.24 12.36 -9.33
CA ALA A 57 2.54 12.38 -10.75
C ALA A 57 1.30 12.76 -11.56
N THR A 58 1.49 13.49 -12.66
CA THR A 58 0.40 13.79 -13.61
C THR A 58 0.20 12.64 -14.60
N GLN A 59 -0.96 12.62 -15.27
CA GLN A 59 -1.21 11.63 -16.32
C GLN A 59 -0.20 11.73 -17.47
N ASP A 60 0.24 12.95 -17.81
CA ASP A 60 1.25 13.19 -18.86
C ASP A 60 2.64 12.63 -18.50
N GLN A 61 2.91 12.41 -17.22
CA GLN A 61 4.13 11.75 -16.73
C GLN A 61 4.01 10.22 -16.68
N THR A 62 2.88 9.66 -17.10
CA THR A 62 2.52 8.24 -16.96
C THR A 62 2.25 7.61 -18.32
N ASP A 63 3.17 6.74 -18.77
CA ASP A 63 2.94 5.90 -19.95
C ASP A 63 2.08 4.68 -19.57
N VAL A 64 0.82 4.71 -20.00
CA VAL A 64 -0.19 3.69 -19.66
C VAL A 64 0.21 2.30 -20.17
N GLU A 65 0.82 2.19 -21.35
CA GLU A 65 1.20 0.90 -21.92
C GLU A 65 2.31 0.25 -21.09
N SER A 66 3.32 1.04 -20.72
CA SER A 66 4.41 0.60 -19.86
C SER A 66 3.93 0.17 -18.46
N PHE A 67 2.97 0.88 -17.87
CA PHE A 67 2.40 0.52 -16.57
C PHE A 67 1.54 -0.76 -16.62
N GLY A 68 1.03 -1.16 -17.80
CA GLY A 68 0.26 -2.38 -17.97
C GLY A 68 1.01 -3.64 -17.52
N TYR A 69 2.34 -3.66 -17.66
CA TYR A 69 3.18 -4.78 -17.20
C TYR A 69 3.26 -4.92 -15.67
N LEU A 70 2.87 -3.89 -14.92
CA LEU A 70 2.83 -3.91 -13.46
C LEU A 70 1.50 -4.45 -12.91
N GLU A 71 0.53 -4.75 -13.77
CA GLU A 71 -0.72 -5.38 -13.34
C GLU A 71 -0.44 -6.80 -12.79
N PRO A 72 -0.77 -7.09 -11.52
CA PRO A 72 -0.48 -8.39 -10.94
C PRO A 72 -1.38 -9.46 -11.56
N ALA A 73 -0.77 -10.51 -12.12
CA ALA A 73 -1.47 -11.73 -12.52
C ALA A 73 -1.95 -12.54 -11.29
N ALA A 74 -1.17 -12.50 -10.22
CA ALA A 74 -1.44 -13.08 -8.92
C ALA A 74 -0.92 -12.15 -7.82
N ASP A 75 -1.61 -12.10 -6.69
CA ASP A 75 -1.17 -11.40 -5.49
C ASP A 75 -1.60 -12.17 -4.25
N GLY A 76 -0.70 -13.03 -3.76
CA GLY A 76 -0.95 -13.84 -2.58
C GLY A 76 -1.15 -13.04 -1.30
N PHE A 77 -0.67 -11.79 -1.22
CA PHE A 77 -0.88 -10.93 -0.05
C PHE A 77 -2.34 -10.49 0.09
N ARG A 78 -3.04 -10.31 -1.04
CA ARG A 78 -4.49 -9.99 -1.12
C ARG A 78 -5.38 -11.17 -1.47
N ASN A 79 -4.81 -12.38 -1.45
CA ASN A 79 -5.52 -13.61 -1.84
C ASN A 79 -6.16 -13.55 -3.25
N TYR A 80 -5.45 -12.95 -4.21
CA TYR A 80 -5.96 -12.67 -5.55
C TYR A 80 -5.27 -13.50 -6.64
N LEU A 81 -6.08 -14.05 -7.55
CA LEU A 81 -5.64 -14.73 -8.78
C LEU A 81 -6.51 -14.26 -9.95
N LYS A 82 -5.89 -13.68 -10.97
CA LYS A 82 -6.60 -13.14 -12.16
C LYS A 82 -7.22 -14.25 -13.01
N ALA A 83 -6.55 -15.40 -13.10
CA ALA A 83 -6.99 -16.55 -13.86
C ALA A 83 -6.45 -17.85 -13.24
N ARG A 84 -6.84 -19.00 -13.79
CA ARG A 84 -6.18 -20.27 -13.47
C ARG A 84 -4.86 -20.35 -14.22
N PHE A 85 -3.77 -20.40 -13.48
CA PHE A 85 -2.43 -20.62 -14.02
C PHE A 85 -2.06 -22.11 -13.96
N THR A 86 -1.13 -22.51 -14.82
CA THR A 86 -0.49 -23.84 -14.74
C THR A 86 0.50 -23.93 -13.58
N VAL A 87 1.02 -22.78 -13.15
CA VAL A 87 1.92 -22.64 -12.01
C VAL A 87 1.09 -22.60 -10.71
N PRO A 88 1.49 -23.34 -9.66
CA PRO A 88 0.83 -23.31 -8.35
C PRO A 88 0.81 -21.90 -7.74
N ALA A 89 -0.23 -21.60 -6.96
CA ALA A 89 -0.41 -20.26 -6.39
C ALA A 89 0.67 -19.90 -5.37
N GLU A 90 1.19 -20.89 -4.65
CA GLU A 90 2.30 -20.76 -3.70
C GLU A 90 3.62 -20.38 -4.39
N GLU A 91 3.87 -20.86 -5.60
CA GLU A 91 5.05 -20.46 -6.39
C GLU A 91 4.91 -19.01 -6.87
N LEU A 92 3.70 -18.61 -7.31
CA LEU A 92 3.40 -17.23 -7.70
C LEU A 92 3.49 -16.27 -6.51
N LEU A 93 3.14 -16.72 -5.30
CA LEU A 93 3.34 -15.95 -4.08
C LEU A 93 4.83 -15.72 -3.79
N ILE A 94 5.66 -16.75 -3.92
CA ILE A 94 7.12 -16.65 -3.71
C ILE A 94 7.73 -15.72 -4.75
N ASP A 95 7.33 -15.81 -6.02
CA ASP A 95 7.74 -14.89 -7.08
C ASP A 95 7.39 -13.43 -6.75
N LYS A 96 6.14 -13.18 -6.32
CA LYS A 96 5.71 -11.85 -5.89
C LYS A 96 6.51 -11.33 -4.70
N ALA A 97 6.81 -12.18 -3.72
CA ALA A 97 7.61 -11.81 -2.56
C ALA A 97 9.06 -11.47 -2.95
N GLN A 98 9.63 -12.20 -3.91
CA GLN A 98 10.97 -11.95 -4.44
C GLN A 98 11.05 -10.59 -5.17
N LEU A 99 10.04 -10.24 -5.98
CA LEU A 99 9.96 -8.92 -6.63
C LEU A 99 9.83 -7.76 -5.63
N LEU A 100 9.31 -8.03 -4.44
CA LEU A 100 9.21 -7.07 -3.33
C LEU A 100 10.44 -7.10 -2.41
N ASN A 101 11.49 -7.87 -2.75
CA ASN A 101 12.70 -8.09 -1.95
C ASN A 101 12.42 -8.57 -0.51
N LEU A 102 11.38 -9.40 -0.32
CA LEU A 102 11.04 -9.94 0.99
C LEU A 102 11.79 -11.24 1.26
N THR A 103 12.29 -11.38 2.48
CA THR A 103 12.78 -12.66 3.00
C THR A 103 11.60 -13.59 3.36
N PRO A 104 11.84 -14.92 3.49
CA PRO A 104 10.77 -15.85 3.89
C PRO A 104 10.07 -15.49 5.22
N PRO A 105 10.77 -15.04 6.28
CA PRO A 105 10.11 -14.57 7.50
C PRO A 105 9.26 -13.31 7.28
N GLU A 106 9.75 -12.32 6.51
CA GLU A 106 9.01 -11.09 6.19
C GLU A 106 7.74 -11.37 5.39
N MET A 107 7.83 -12.22 4.38
CA MET A 107 6.67 -12.72 3.63
C MET A 107 5.65 -13.38 4.57
N THR A 108 6.12 -14.22 5.50
CA THR A 108 5.25 -14.96 6.43
C THR A 108 4.48 -14.03 7.36
N VAL A 109 5.16 -13.07 8.01
CA VAL A 109 4.49 -12.11 8.92
C VAL A 109 3.54 -11.19 8.15
N LEU A 110 3.87 -10.82 6.91
CA LEU A 110 3.04 -9.96 6.09
C LEU A 110 1.72 -10.65 5.70
N ILE A 111 1.78 -11.91 5.24
CA ILE A 111 0.56 -12.67 4.93
C ILE A 111 -0.30 -12.86 6.17
N GLY A 112 0.29 -13.28 7.29
CA GLY A 112 -0.43 -13.50 8.54
C GLY A 112 -1.13 -12.22 9.03
N GLY A 113 -0.42 -11.09 8.98
CA GLY A 113 -0.98 -9.79 9.38
C GLY A 113 -2.11 -9.32 8.46
N LEU A 114 -1.91 -9.38 7.14
CA LEU A 114 -2.91 -8.92 6.17
C LEU A 114 -4.19 -9.75 6.22
N ARG A 115 -4.12 -11.05 6.51
CA ARG A 115 -5.31 -11.90 6.70
C ARG A 115 -6.15 -11.49 7.90
N VAL A 116 -5.53 -11.05 8.99
CA VAL A 116 -6.25 -10.56 10.17
C VAL A 116 -6.84 -9.17 9.94
N LEU A 117 -6.21 -8.37 9.08
CA LEU A 117 -6.70 -7.05 8.67
C LEU A 117 -7.78 -7.10 7.58
N ASP A 118 -8.17 -8.29 7.13
CA ASP A 118 -9.16 -8.53 6.08
C ASP A 118 -8.83 -7.83 4.75
N VAL A 119 -7.59 -8.04 4.29
CA VAL A 119 -7.03 -7.52 3.04
C VAL A 119 -6.85 -8.61 1.99
#